data_AF-A0A1A6DYN7-F1
#
_entry.id   AF-A0A1A6DYN7-F1
#
_cell.length_a   1.000
_cell.length_b   1.000
_cell.length_c   1.000
_cell.angle_alpha   90.00
_cell.angle_beta   90.00
_cell.angle_gamma   90.00
#
_symmetry.space_group_name_H-M   'P 1'
#
loop_
_entity.id
_entity.type
_entity.pdbx_description
1 polymer ?
#
loop_
_entity_poly.entity_id
_entity_poly.type
_entity_poly.pdbx_seq_one_letter_code
_entity_poly.pdbx_strand_id
1 'polypeptide(L)'
;MPRHRLETVYRNAVQTAYMAGHWRRFEEVKDDLPYLMYDAINDSRTRPSHLAMDGVIRPVDDPIWKRWSPPCGFRCRCSLRQVSAREAQRRGGVTQSIPAEAVPDEGWGGDPRRWGERLNKLRDERLSVCKRQSLAGKRQAPSVGCVPPAYGWLSGLNAQVPKPRLASLDFWGERPGLAQIGVVPVVEITGNEFGANLAYMQLARAANAHLRALQAESGLPNEDTGWLLRINKRSRKKMGDNADQSADELRALAALEQLALTAVVGERHEDERHRNPDVVAVLRMWAALMIGDRLFRVQLTVKDYGDPRLLHALAAVQIESAPPGILPSYSAPQGVQTAQPTTGRFVSIRELLRGAKLQDGRDYALR
;
A
#
# COMPACT_ATOMS: atom_id res chain seq x y z
N MET A 1 -21.83 -4.31 -8.33
CA MET A 1 -21.79 -3.90 -9.76
C MET A 1 -21.38 -5.10 -10.60
N PRO A 2 -21.95 -5.30 -11.81
CA PRO A 2 -21.51 -6.35 -12.73
C PRO A 2 -20.03 -6.20 -13.13
N ARG A 3 -19.34 -7.33 -13.38
CA ARG A 3 -17.88 -7.38 -13.69
C ARG A 3 -17.48 -6.45 -14.85
N HIS A 4 -18.23 -6.45 -15.94
CA HIS A 4 -17.96 -5.61 -17.12
C HIS A 4 -18.07 -4.10 -16.82
N ARG A 5 -18.93 -3.73 -15.86
CA ARG A 5 -19.11 -2.34 -15.44
C ARG A 5 -17.97 -1.91 -14.52
N LEU A 6 -17.56 -2.77 -13.59
CA LEU A 6 -16.37 -2.55 -12.75
C LEU A 6 -15.12 -2.37 -13.60
N GLU A 7 -14.91 -3.24 -14.58
CA GLU A 7 -13.77 -3.17 -15.50
C GLU A 7 -13.77 -1.86 -16.29
N THR A 8 -14.94 -1.44 -16.82
CA THR A 8 -15.05 -0.18 -17.58
C THR A 8 -14.77 1.03 -16.69
N VAL A 9 -15.29 1.04 -15.46
CA VAL A 9 -15.02 2.10 -14.47
C VAL A 9 -13.54 2.14 -14.12
N TYR A 10 -12.95 0.99 -13.80
CA TYR A 10 -11.53 0.87 -13.48
C TYR A 10 -10.65 1.39 -14.62
N ARG A 11 -10.89 0.91 -15.85
CA ARG A 11 -10.11 1.29 -17.04
C ARG A 11 -10.18 2.79 -17.30
N ASN A 12 -11.37 3.37 -17.25
CA ASN A 12 -11.57 4.81 -17.45
C ASN A 12 -10.84 5.63 -16.37
N ALA A 13 -10.94 5.22 -15.11
CA ALA A 13 -10.29 5.91 -13.99
C ALA A 13 -8.76 5.86 -14.12
N VAL A 14 -8.22 4.68 -14.44
CA VAL A 14 -6.79 4.47 -14.65
C VAL A 14 -6.28 5.28 -15.83
N GLN A 15 -6.96 5.26 -16.98
CA GLN A 15 -6.56 6.07 -18.14
C GLN A 15 -6.57 7.57 -17.86
N THR A 16 -7.57 8.05 -17.12
CA THR A 16 -7.63 9.46 -16.71
C THR A 16 -6.45 9.82 -15.79
N ALA A 17 -6.10 8.94 -14.84
CA ALA A 17 -4.95 9.15 -13.96
C ALA A 17 -3.61 9.16 -14.72
N TYR A 18 -3.44 8.25 -15.69
CA TYR A 18 -2.27 8.24 -16.57
C TYR A 18 -2.15 9.54 -17.35
N MET A 19 -3.24 10.04 -17.93
CA MET A 19 -3.22 11.28 -18.72
C MET A 19 -2.94 12.52 -17.86
N ALA A 20 -3.41 12.55 -16.62
CA ALA A 20 -3.01 13.58 -15.65
C ALA A 20 -1.50 13.53 -15.33
N GLY A 21 -0.93 12.32 -15.20
CA GLY A 21 0.52 12.13 -15.03
C GLY A 21 1.32 12.55 -16.27
N HIS A 22 0.86 12.18 -17.46
CA HIS A 22 1.45 12.64 -18.72
C HIS A 22 1.45 14.16 -18.82
N TRP A 23 0.36 14.82 -18.42
CA TRP A 23 0.27 16.27 -18.46
C TRP A 23 1.35 16.95 -17.62
N ARG A 24 1.62 16.44 -16.41
CA ARG A 24 2.74 16.96 -15.59
C ARG A 24 4.06 16.86 -16.33
N ARG A 25 4.30 15.73 -16.98
CA ARG A 25 5.52 15.52 -17.79
C ARG A 25 5.55 16.42 -19.02
N PHE A 26 4.40 16.74 -19.61
CA PHE A 26 4.30 17.65 -20.75
C PHE A 26 4.70 19.06 -20.32
N GLU A 27 4.20 19.51 -19.17
CA GLU A 27 4.57 20.82 -18.61
C GLU A 27 6.05 20.89 -18.22
N GLU A 28 6.63 19.83 -17.65
CA GLU A 28 8.05 19.78 -17.26
C GLU A 28 9.02 19.87 -18.44
N VAL A 29 8.63 19.39 -19.62
CA VAL A 29 9.52 19.20 -20.77
C VAL A 29 9.15 20.10 -21.94
N LYS A 30 8.12 20.95 -21.81
CA LYS A 30 7.64 21.79 -22.92
C LYS A 30 8.69 22.75 -23.48
N ASP A 31 9.72 23.09 -22.70
CA ASP A 31 10.83 23.92 -23.19
C ASP A 31 11.65 23.19 -24.28
N ASP A 32 11.84 21.87 -24.12
CA ASP A 32 12.55 21.02 -25.09
C ASP A 32 11.60 20.42 -26.15
N LEU A 33 10.36 20.12 -25.76
CA LEU A 33 9.33 19.47 -26.56
C LEU A 33 8.00 20.26 -26.50
N PRO A 34 7.92 21.42 -27.18
CA PRO A 34 6.83 22.39 -27.00
C PRO A 34 5.48 21.99 -27.60
N TYR A 35 5.41 20.89 -28.33
CA TYR A 35 4.21 20.48 -29.06
C TYR A 35 3.69 19.12 -28.60
N LEU A 36 2.38 18.94 -28.68
CA LEU A 36 1.71 17.66 -28.50
C LEU A 36 1.07 17.25 -29.83
N MET A 37 1.18 15.96 -30.14
CA MET A 37 0.49 15.30 -31.23
C MET A 37 -0.57 14.37 -30.64
N TYR A 38 -1.80 14.45 -31.14
CA TYR A 38 -2.82 13.47 -30.81
C TYR A 38 -2.57 12.18 -31.58
N ASP A 39 -2.57 11.06 -30.86
CA ASP A 39 -2.24 9.74 -31.40
C ASP A 39 -3.41 8.79 -31.15
N ALA A 40 -4.18 8.53 -32.20
CA ALA A 40 -5.23 7.53 -32.18
C ALA A 40 -4.63 6.17 -32.55
N ILE A 41 -5.08 5.10 -31.89
CA ILE A 41 -4.58 3.73 -32.13
C ILE A 41 -4.91 3.19 -33.54
N ASN A 42 -5.72 3.93 -34.32
CA ASN A 42 -6.05 3.67 -35.73
C ASN A 42 -6.49 2.24 -36.04
N ASP A 43 -7.20 1.61 -35.12
CA ASP A 43 -7.78 0.28 -35.32
C ASP A 43 -9.27 0.35 -35.67
N SER A 44 -9.84 -0.79 -36.05
CA SER A 44 -11.26 -0.91 -36.42
C SER A 44 -12.26 -0.53 -35.32
N ARG A 45 -11.78 -0.35 -34.08
CA ARG A 45 -12.59 0.02 -32.90
C ARG A 45 -12.41 1.48 -32.51
N THR A 46 -11.60 2.23 -33.25
CA THR A 46 -11.42 3.67 -33.06
C THR A 46 -12.60 4.40 -33.66
N ARG A 47 -13.17 5.33 -32.90
CA ARG A 47 -14.35 6.09 -33.34
C ARG A 47 -13.93 7.07 -34.44
N PRO A 48 -14.78 7.31 -35.47
CA PRO A 48 -14.45 8.25 -36.54
C PRO A 48 -14.07 9.65 -36.03
N SER A 49 -14.75 10.15 -34.99
CA SER A 49 -14.43 11.46 -34.39
C SER A 49 -13.07 11.51 -33.69
N HIS A 50 -12.59 10.39 -33.15
CA HIS A 50 -11.26 10.28 -32.54
C HIS A 50 -10.19 10.11 -33.61
N LEU A 51 -10.49 9.36 -34.67
CA LEU A 51 -9.62 9.20 -35.82
C LEU A 51 -9.41 10.54 -36.55
N ALA A 52 -10.43 11.39 -36.62
CA ALA A 52 -10.33 12.73 -37.16
C ALA A 52 -9.35 13.64 -36.40
N MET A 53 -9.06 13.33 -35.13
CA MET A 53 -8.03 14.03 -34.36
C MET A 53 -6.63 13.48 -34.55
N ASP A 54 -6.47 12.31 -35.19
CA ASP A 54 -5.17 11.68 -35.33
C ASP A 54 -4.18 12.57 -36.09
N GLY A 55 -2.97 12.69 -35.55
CA GLY A 55 -1.92 13.52 -36.14
C GLY A 55 -2.11 15.03 -35.95
N VAL A 56 -3.15 15.50 -35.26
CA VAL A 56 -3.27 16.92 -34.89
C VAL A 56 -2.12 17.31 -33.97
N ILE A 57 -1.34 18.32 -34.38
CA ILE A 57 -0.20 18.87 -33.63
C ILE A 57 -0.53 20.29 -33.17
N ARG A 58 -0.46 20.54 -31.86
CA ARG A 58 -0.64 21.88 -31.27
C ARG A 58 0.34 22.11 -30.13
N PRO A 59 0.67 23.37 -29.79
CA PRO A 59 1.48 23.69 -28.61
C PRO A 59 0.91 23.04 -27.34
N VAL A 60 1.77 22.70 -26.37
CA VAL A 60 1.35 22.12 -25.07
C VAL A 60 0.30 23.00 -24.37
N ASP A 61 0.47 24.32 -24.43
CA ASP A 61 -0.41 25.30 -23.77
C ASP A 61 -1.71 25.62 -24.55
N ASP A 62 -1.93 24.99 -25.70
CA ASP A 62 -3.11 25.24 -26.53
C ASP A 62 -4.42 24.84 -25.79
N PRO A 63 -5.44 25.71 -25.76
CA PRO A 63 -6.70 25.44 -25.08
C PRO A 63 -7.46 24.22 -25.64
N ILE A 64 -7.17 23.77 -26.86
CA ILE A 64 -7.79 22.57 -27.45
C ILE A 64 -7.64 21.36 -26.54
N TRP A 65 -6.51 21.26 -25.84
CA TRP A 65 -6.22 20.13 -24.97
C TRP A 65 -7.07 20.12 -23.69
N LYS A 66 -7.69 21.24 -23.32
CA LYS A 66 -8.71 21.24 -22.26
C LYS A 66 -9.94 20.40 -22.64
N ARG A 67 -10.16 20.20 -23.94
CA ARG A 67 -11.27 19.43 -24.51
C ARG A 67 -10.81 18.09 -25.10
N TRP A 68 -9.59 18.03 -25.64
CA TRP A 68 -9.03 16.89 -26.37
C TRP A 68 -7.88 16.18 -25.64
N SER A 69 -7.95 16.11 -24.31
CA SER A 69 -7.07 15.25 -23.52
C SER A 69 -7.76 13.90 -23.32
N PRO A 70 -7.16 12.79 -23.79
CA PRO A 70 -7.71 11.48 -23.52
C PRO A 70 -7.88 11.20 -22.01
N PRO A 71 -8.82 10.32 -21.62
CA PRO A 71 -9.81 9.66 -22.46
C PRO A 71 -10.92 10.62 -22.94
N CYS A 72 -11.20 10.62 -24.24
CA CYS A 72 -12.28 11.40 -24.85
C CYS A 72 -13.59 10.60 -25.02
N GLY A 73 -13.71 9.46 -24.33
CA GLY A 73 -14.84 8.55 -24.45
C GLY A 73 -14.66 7.26 -23.65
N PHE A 74 -15.75 6.51 -23.47
CA PHE A 74 -15.69 5.19 -22.82
C PHE A 74 -14.78 4.24 -23.61
N ARG A 75 -13.85 3.58 -22.91
CA ARG A 75 -12.87 2.65 -23.50
C ARG A 75 -12.03 3.29 -24.61
N CYS A 76 -11.83 4.60 -24.57
CA CYS A 76 -10.89 5.29 -25.44
C CYS A 76 -9.47 4.71 -25.26
N ARG A 77 -8.68 4.66 -26.32
CA ARG A 77 -7.28 4.19 -26.29
C ARG A 77 -6.32 5.15 -26.98
N CYS A 78 -6.81 6.36 -27.31
CA CYS A 78 -5.98 7.42 -27.85
C CYS A 78 -5.04 7.96 -26.77
N SER A 79 -3.94 8.56 -27.20
CA SER A 79 -2.95 9.18 -26.33
C SER A 79 -2.49 10.53 -26.87
N LEU A 80 -1.66 11.23 -26.09
CA LEU A 80 -0.95 12.42 -26.53
C LEU A 80 0.55 12.12 -26.50
N ARG A 81 1.26 12.56 -27.52
CA ARG A 81 2.71 12.38 -27.63
C ARG A 81 3.40 13.72 -27.77
N GLN A 82 4.41 13.96 -26.94
CA GLN A 82 5.28 15.12 -27.09
C GLN A 82 6.12 15.01 -28.36
N VAL A 83 6.22 16.13 -29.08
CA VAL A 83 7.01 16.26 -30.31
C VAL A 83 7.88 17.50 -30.24
N SER A 84 9.13 17.36 -30.68
CA SER A 84 10.05 18.50 -30.79
C SER A 84 9.62 19.43 -31.92
N ALA A 85 10.06 20.68 -31.91
CA ALA A 85 9.78 21.62 -33.00
C ALA A 85 10.23 21.08 -34.36
N ARG A 86 11.42 20.45 -34.42
CA ARG A 86 11.94 19.83 -35.64
C ARG A 86 11.08 18.65 -36.10
N GLU A 87 10.56 17.85 -35.17
CA GLU A 87 9.64 16.75 -35.53
C GLU A 87 8.29 17.28 -36.01
N ALA A 88 7.71 18.27 -35.32
CA ALA A 88 6.47 18.92 -35.72
C ALA A 88 6.57 19.45 -37.15
N GLN A 89 7.67 20.16 -37.46
CA GLN A 89 7.92 20.72 -38.79
C GLN A 89 8.02 19.64 -39.88
N ARG A 90 8.67 18.50 -39.59
CA ARG A 90 8.71 17.34 -40.51
C ARG A 90 7.35 16.70 -40.74
N ARG A 91 6.41 16.85 -39.80
CA ARG A 91 5.05 16.29 -39.87
C ARG A 91 4.02 17.28 -40.43
N GLY A 92 4.46 18.41 -41.00
CA GLY A 92 3.57 19.43 -41.57
C GLY A 92 3.31 20.64 -40.68
N GLY A 93 3.98 20.74 -39.53
CA GLY A 93 3.91 21.86 -38.61
C GLY A 93 2.71 21.81 -37.66
N VAL A 94 2.40 22.96 -37.05
CA VAL A 94 1.24 23.12 -36.18
C VAL A 94 -0.03 23.08 -37.02
N THR A 95 -0.93 22.16 -36.70
CA THR A 95 -2.23 22.05 -37.35
C THR A 95 -3.02 23.33 -37.13
N GLN A 96 -3.56 23.95 -38.19
CA GLN A 96 -4.22 25.27 -38.08
C GLN A 96 -5.71 25.18 -37.75
N SER A 97 -6.40 24.17 -38.28
CA SER A 97 -7.83 23.91 -38.05
C SER A 97 -8.04 22.48 -37.57
N ILE A 98 -9.00 22.30 -36.67
CA ILE A 98 -9.43 20.98 -36.22
C ILE A 98 -10.57 20.51 -37.13
N PRO A 99 -10.59 19.24 -37.60
CA PRO A 99 -11.68 18.73 -38.41
C PRO A 99 -13.04 18.88 -37.73
N ALA A 100 -14.10 19.17 -38.49
CA ALA A 100 -15.42 19.41 -37.91
C ALA A 100 -16.02 18.14 -37.26
N GLU A 101 -15.63 16.97 -37.75
CA GLU A 101 -16.06 15.67 -37.24
C GLU A 101 -15.34 15.29 -35.95
N ALA A 102 -14.25 15.98 -35.60
CA ALA A 102 -13.53 15.81 -34.35
C ALA A 102 -14.32 16.43 -33.19
N VAL A 103 -15.28 15.65 -32.70
CA VAL A 103 -16.03 15.92 -31.47
C VAL A 103 -15.78 14.80 -30.43
N PRO A 104 -15.34 15.13 -29.20
CA PRO A 104 -15.21 14.13 -28.15
C PRO A 104 -16.60 13.67 -27.69
N ASP A 105 -16.68 12.49 -27.07
CA ASP A 105 -17.95 11.97 -26.56
C ASP A 105 -18.60 12.93 -25.55
N GLU A 106 -19.94 12.91 -25.48
CA GLU A 106 -20.68 13.71 -24.51
C GLU A 106 -20.29 13.36 -23.06
N GLY A 107 -20.02 14.38 -22.25
CA GLY A 107 -19.56 14.21 -20.87
C GLY A 107 -18.10 13.77 -20.73
N TRP A 108 -17.36 13.69 -21.86
CA TRP A 108 -15.93 13.44 -21.91
C TRP A 108 -15.17 14.66 -22.43
N GLY A 109 -13.85 14.60 -22.28
CA GLY A 109 -13.01 15.78 -22.43
C GLY A 109 -13.04 16.62 -21.15
N GLY A 110 -11.87 17.12 -20.76
CA GLY A 110 -11.69 17.89 -19.55
C GLY A 110 -10.23 18.20 -19.34
N ASP A 111 -9.94 19.27 -18.61
CA ASP A 111 -8.58 19.70 -18.36
C ASP A 111 -7.87 18.70 -17.41
N PRO A 112 -6.87 17.94 -17.88
CA PRO A 112 -6.19 16.94 -17.06
C PRO A 112 -5.42 17.57 -15.90
N ARG A 113 -5.09 18.87 -15.96
CA ARG A 113 -4.46 19.62 -14.85
C ARG A 113 -5.37 19.72 -13.63
N ARG A 114 -6.68 19.71 -13.86
CA ARG A 114 -7.70 19.81 -12.81
C ARG A 114 -8.07 18.45 -12.22
N TRP A 115 -7.41 17.38 -12.68
CA TRP A 115 -7.64 16.04 -12.17
C TRP A 115 -7.34 15.99 -10.67
N GLY A 116 -8.32 15.54 -9.90
CA GLY A 116 -8.23 15.49 -8.45
C GLY A 116 -8.60 16.78 -7.72
N GLU A 117 -8.73 17.95 -8.36
CA GLU A 117 -9.16 19.19 -7.69
C GLU A 117 -10.51 19.02 -7.00
N ARG A 118 -11.50 18.48 -7.71
CA ARG A 118 -12.83 18.22 -7.15
C ARG A 118 -12.79 17.21 -6.01
N LEU A 119 -11.96 16.18 -6.12
CA LEU A 119 -11.80 15.16 -5.08
C LEU A 119 -11.07 15.70 -3.85
N ASN A 120 -10.05 16.53 -4.05
CA ASN A 120 -9.30 17.21 -3.00
C ASN A 120 -10.21 18.22 -2.28
N LYS A 121 -10.97 19.02 -3.03
CA LYS A 121 -11.98 19.93 -2.46
C LYS A 121 -12.99 19.17 -1.60
N LEU A 122 -13.57 18.08 -2.12
CA LEU A 122 -14.50 17.24 -1.37
C LEU A 122 -13.83 16.61 -0.13
N ARG A 123 -12.58 16.14 -0.25
CA ARG A 123 -11.81 15.62 0.88
C ARG A 123 -11.60 16.69 1.95
N ASP A 124 -11.17 17.89 1.56
CA ASP A 124 -10.84 18.98 2.47
C ASP A 124 -12.10 19.53 3.16
N GLU A 125 -13.21 19.64 2.43
CA GLU A 125 -14.54 19.93 2.99
C GLU A 125 -14.93 18.89 4.04
N ARG A 126 -14.74 17.58 3.77
CA ARG A 126 -15.05 16.51 4.72
C ARG A 126 -14.14 16.50 5.94
N LEU A 127 -12.85 16.78 5.78
CA LEU A 127 -11.88 16.89 6.88
C LEU A 127 -12.19 18.09 7.80
N SER A 128 -12.68 19.20 7.24
CA SER A 128 -13.05 20.40 8.02
C SER A 128 -14.21 20.15 8.98
N VAL A 129 -15.11 19.21 8.66
CA VAL A 129 -16.22 18.79 9.54
C VAL A 129 -15.69 18.02 10.75
N CYS A 130 -14.65 17.18 10.59
CA CYS A 130 -14.03 16.45 11.69
C CYS A 130 -13.36 17.35 12.73
N LYS A 131 -12.66 18.40 12.27
CA LYS A 131 -11.94 19.33 13.18
C LYS A 131 -12.88 20.14 14.09
N ARG A 132 -14.13 20.40 13.66
CA ARG A 132 -15.12 21.12 14.49
C ARG A 132 -15.72 20.23 15.59
N GLN A 133 -15.78 18.92 15.39
CA GLN A 133 -16.33 17.97 16.37
C GLN A 133 -15.39 17.72 17.55
N SER A 134 -14.06 17.82 17.36
CA SER A 134 -13.08 17.62 18.46
C SER A 134 -13.01 18.77 19.47
N LEU A 135 -13.53 19.96 19.13
CA LEU A 135 -13.50 21.14 20.00
C LEU A 135 -14.79 21.31 20.82
N ALA A 136 -15.85 20.56 20.50
CA ALA A 136 -17.14 20.62 21.19
C ALA A 136 -17.31 19.48 22.21
N GLY A 137 -16.60 19.59 23.35
CA GLY A 137 -17.05 19.10 24.67
C GLY A 137 -17.28 17.59 24.88
N LYS A 138 -16.26 16.90 25.41
CA LYS A 138 -16.25 16.20 26.73
C LYS A 138 -14.96 15.38 26.85
N ARG A 139 -14.25 15.54 27.97
CA ARG A 139 -13.11 14.70 28.36
C ARG A 139 -13.63 13.29 28.69
N GLN A 140 -13.66 12.41 27.70
CA GLN A 140 -13.65 10.96 27.89
C GLN A 140 -12.40 10.44 27.19
N ALA A 141 -11.73 9.48 27.85
CA ALA A 141 -10.60 8.74 27.29
C ALA A 141 -10.93 8.31 25.85
N PRO A 142 -9.96 8.28 24.92
CA PRO A 142 -10.23 8.05 23.52
C PRO A 142 -10.78 6.63 23.32
N SER A 143 -12.10 6.50 23.36
CA SER A 143 -12.80 5.38 22.76
C SER A 143 -12.51 5.45 21.27
N VAL A 144 -11.92 4.38 20.76
CA VAL A 144 -11.99 3.89 19.38
C VAL A 144 -12.87 4.76 18.46
N GLY A 145 -12.23 5.44 17.50
CA GLY A 145 -12.91 5.96 16.31
C GLY A 145 -13.20 7.46 16.29
N CYS A 146 -12.26 8.24 15.72
CA CYS A 146 -12.64 9.40 14.93
C CYS A 146 -12.82 8.95 13.47
N VAL A 147 -14.00 8.40 13.16
CA VAL A 147 -14.42 8.09 11.79
C VAL A 147 -15.28 9.27 11.28
N PRO A 148 -14.91 9.98 10.20
CA PRO A 148 -15.73 11.07 9.67
C PRO A 148 -17.15 10.58 9.29
N PRO A 149 -18.20 11.43 9.31
CA PRO A 149 -19.58 11.01 8.99
C PRO A 149 -19.78 10.52 7.55
N ALA A 150 -18.82 10.77 6.65
CA ALA A 150 -18.82 10.21 5.29
C ALA A 150 -18.12 8.85 5.18
N TYR A 151 -17.35 8.45 6.20
CA TYR A 151 -16.70 7.14 6.28
C TYR A 151 -17.61 6.09 6.91
N GLY A 152 -18.85 6.40 7.29
CA GLY A 152 -19.87 5.37 7.52
C GLY A 152 -20.13 4.50 6.28
N TRP A 153 -19.84 5.03 5.07
CA TRP A 153 -19.96 4.27 3.82
C TRP A 153 -18.66 3.56 3.38
N LEU A 154 -17.49 3.96 3.91
CA LEU A 154 -16.24 3.20 3.71
C LEU A 154 -16.06 2.08 4.75
N SER A 155 -16.69 2.21 5.92
CA SER A 155 -17.05 1.06 6.76
C SER A 155 -17.97 0.08 6.02
N GLY A 156 -18.69 0.52 4.97
CA GLY A 156 -19.57 -0.31 4.13
C GLY A 156 -18.92 -0.89 2.86
N LEU A 157 -17.84 -0.29 2.35
CA LEU A 157 -17.17 -0.75 1.11
C LEU A 157 -15.91 -1.59 1.36
N ASN A 158 -15.28 -1.46 2.53
CA ASN A 158 -14.31 -2.48 3.00
C ASN A 158 -15.01 -3.64 3.73
N ALA A 159 -16.34 -3.55 3.94
CA ALA A 159 -17.16 -4.63 4.51
C ALA A 159 -17.60 -5.69 3.48
N GLN A 160 -17.23 -5.55 2.21
CA GLN A 160 -17.71 -6.45 1.14
C GLN A 160 -16.67 -7.45 0.61
N VAL A 161 -15.42 -7.34 1.05
CA VAL A 161 -14.58 -8.54 1.16
C VAL A 161 -14.37 -8.72 2.66
N PRO A 162 -15.22 -9.50 3.36
CA PRO A 162 -14.84 -9.96 4.67
C PRO A 162 -13.45 -10.60 4.51
N LYS A 163 -12.41 -10.03 5.15
CA LYS A 163 -11.27 -10.88 5.55
C LYS A 163 -11.96 -12.10 6.16
N PRO A 164 -11.74 -13.33 5.66
CA PRO A 164 -12.31 -14.48 6.34
C PRO A 164 -11.70 -14.42 7.73
N ARG A 165 -12.50 -13.95 8.71
CA ARG A 165 -12.11 -14.01 10.12
C ARG A 165 -11.85 -15.47 10.31
N LEU A 166 -10.61 -15.80 10.60
CA LEU A 166 -10.18 -17.16 10.70
C LEU A 166 -10.61 -17.66 12.08
N ALA A 167 -11.93 -17.73 12.25
CA ALA A 167 -12.61 -18.03 13.50
C ALA A 167 -12.33 -19.47 13.93
N SER A 168 -12.02 -20.34 12.96
CA SER A 168 -11.46 -21.67 13.18
C SER A 168 -10.18 -21.84 12.35
N LEU A 169 -9.04 -21.99 13.02
CA LEU A 169 -7.83 -22.51 12.41
C LEU A 169 -7.98 -24.01 12.27
N ASP A 170 -8.46 -24.46 11.11
CA ASP A 170 -8.58 -25.89 10.79
C ASP A 170 -7.70 -26.28 9.60
N PHE A 171 -6.46 -25.80 9.63
CA PHE A 171 -5.43 -26.17 8.66
C PHE A 171 -4.09 -26.42 9.35
N TRP A 172 -3.22 -27.15 8.64
CA TRP A 172 -1.83 -27.40 8.99
C TRP A 172 -0.96 -27.05 7.78
N GLY A 173 0.23 -26.51 8.03
CA GLY A 173 1.09 -25.95 6.99
C GLY A 173 0.67 -24.54 6.57
N GLU A 174 0.78 -24.23 5.28
CA GLU A 174 0.44 -22.93 4.73
C GLU A 174 -1.08 -22.67 4.73
N ARG A 175 -1.48 -21.44 5.06
CA ARG A 175 -2.88 -21.02 5.07
C ARG A 175 -3.47 -21.13 3.66
N PRO A 176 -4.58 -21.87 3.50
CA PRO A 176 -5.35 -21.84 2.27
C PRO A 176 -5.89 -20.44 2.03
N GLY A 177 -5.75 -19.94 0.80
CA GLY A 177 -6.31 -18.65 0.44
C GLY A 177 -5.41 -17.44 0.73
N LEU A 178 -4.13 -17.64 1.05
CA LEU A 178 -3.21 -16.56 1.43
C LEU A 178 -3.10 -15.46 0.36
N ALA A 179 -3.10 -15.83 -0.92
CA ALA A 179 -3.04 -14.89 -2.05
C ALA A 179 -4.35 -14.10 -2.28
N GLN A 180 -5.46 -14.56 -1.71
CA GLN A 180 -6.77 -13.95 -1.80
C GLN A 180 -7.04 -13.00 -0.64
N ILE A 181 -6.12 -12.94 0.34
CA ILE A 181 -6.15 -11.95 1.40
C ILE A 181 -5.95 -10.58 0.75
N GLY A 182 -6.89 -9.67 1.02
CA GLY A 182 -6.82 -8.30 0.52
C GLY A 182 -5.58 -7.55 1.02
N VAL A 183 -5.46 -6.30 0.62
CA VAL A 183 -4.32 -5.47 1.02
C VAL A 183 -4.23 -5.38 2.55
N VAL A 184 -3.12 -5.85 3.10
CA VAL A 184 -2.78 -5.72 4.52
C VAL A 184 -2.15 -4.33 4.72
N PRO A 185 -2.59 -3.54 5.71
CA PRO A 185 -2.00 -2.23 5.98
C PRO A 185 -0.52 -2.38 6.38
N VAL A 186 0.31 -1.46 5.91
CA VAL A 186 1.70 -1.33 6.36
C VAL A 186 1.70 -0.48 7.63
N VAL A 187 2.37 -0.96 8.67
CA VAL A 187 2.59 -0.21 9.90
C VAL A 187 3.81 0.69 9.70
N GLU A 188 3.68 1.98 9.95
CA GLU A 188 4.71 2.98 9.66
C GLU A 188 5.25 3.57 10.96
N ILE A 189 6.58 3.50 11.14
CA ILE A 189 7.29 4.12 12.26
C ILE A 189 8.51 4.89 11.74
N THR A 190 8.91 5.91 12.47
CA THR A 190 10.09 6.74 12.19
C THR A 190 11.40 6.03 12.56
N GLY A 191 11.38 5.10 13.51
CA GLY A 191 12.56 4.46 14.09
C GLY A 191 13.15 5.20 15.30
N ASN A 192 12.55 6.35 15.67
CA ASN A 192 12.96 7.20 16.80
C ASN A 192 11.94 7.18 17.95
N GLU A 193 10.99 6.24 17.96
CA GLU A 193 9.89 6.16 18.93
C GLU A 193 10.40 5.99 20.37
N PHE A 194 11.52 5.29 20.53
CA PHE A 194 12.19 5.15 21.82
C PHE A 194 13.17 6.29 22.14
N GLY A 195 13.42 7.18 21.18
CA GLY A 195 14.41 8.24 21.23
C GLY A 195 15.36 8.22 20.02
N ALA A 196 15.76 9.39 19.54
CA ALA A 196 16.71 9.51 18.44
C ALA A 196 18.15 9.24 18.91
N ASN A 197 18.97 8.60 18.06
CA ASN A 197 20.41 8.36 18.27
C ASN A 197 20.78 7.60 19.56
N LEU A 198 19.88 6.73 20.06
CA LEU A 198 20.19 5.89 21.21
C LEU A 198 21.27 4.85 20.90
N ALA A 199 22.20 4.67 21.83
CA ALA A 199 23.10 3.52 21.81
C ALA A 199 22.29 2.22 21.98
N TYR A 200 22.80 1.10 21.45
CA TYR A 200 22.10 -0.19 21.46
C TYR A 200 21.54 -0.57 22.85
N MET A 201 22.35 -0.43 23.91
CA MET A 201 21.93 -0.75 25.28
C MET A 201 20.79 0.14 25.80
N GLN A 202 20.78 1.42 25.40
CA GLN A 202 19.71 2.35 25.76
C GLN A 202 18.42 2.01 25.01
N LEU A 203 18.53 1.67 23.71
CA LEU A 203 17.43 1.21 22.87
C LEU A 203 16.83 -0.09 23.42
N ALA A 204 17.66 -1.09 23.75
CA ALA A 204 17.21 -2.35 24.34
C ALA A 204 16.49 -2.13 25.69
N ARG A 205 17.01 -1.23 26.53
CA ARG A 205 16.37 -0.86 27.80
C ARG A 205 14.99 -0.22 27.58
N ALA A 206 14.88 0.70 26.62
CA ALA A 206 13.62 1.35 26.28
C ALA A 206 12.60 0.35 25.70
N ALA A 207 13.05 -0.52 24.78
CA ALA A 207 12.21 -1.55 24.19
C ALA A 207 11.71 -2.57 25.23
N ASN A 208 12.57 -3.01 26.17
CA ASN A 208 12.16 -3.88 27.27
C ASN A 208 11.18 -3.19 28.22
N ALA A 209 11.34 -1.88 28.48
CA ALA A 209 10.37 -1.11 29.26
C ALA A 209 9.00 -1.06 28.57
N HIS A 210 8.96 -0.85 27.25
CA HIS A 210 7.73 -0.88 26.47
C HIS A 210 7.07 -2.26 26.48
N LEU A 211 7.84 -3.34 26.29
CA LEU A 211 7.34 -4.70 26.39
C LEU A 211 6.78 -5.03 27.79
N ARG A 212 7.33 -4.44 28.87
CA ARG A 212 6.78 -4.59 30.22
C ARG A 212 5.43 -3.89 30.36
N ALA A 213 5.26 -2.72 29.74
CA ALA A 213 3.98 -2.01 29.71
C ALA A 213 2.91 -2.85 28.99
N LEU A 214 3.21 -3.32 27.78
CA LEU A 214 2.30 -4.18 27.00
C LEU A 214 1.99 -5.51 27.70
N GLN A 215 2.92 -6.05 28.49
CA GLN A 215 2.68 -7.24 29.31
C GLN A 215 1.68 -6.97 30.45
N ALA A 216 1.63 -5.75 30.99
CA ALA A 216 0.71 -5.37 32.05
C ALA A 216 -0.72 -5.13 31.52
N GLU A 217 -0.86 -4.85 30.23
CA GLU A 217 -2.15 -4.64 29.56
C GLU A 217 -2.94 -5.95 29.36
N SER A 218 -4.24 -5.82 29.09
CA SER A 218 -5.19 -6.94 28.99
C SER A 218 -4.98 -7.86 27.79
N GLY A 219 -4.12 -7.48 26.84
CA GLY A 219 -3.74 -8.26 25.66
C GLY A 219 -3.74 -7.44 24.38
N LEU A 220 -3.14 -7.99 23.32
CA LEU A 220 -3.00 -7.38 22.01
C LEU A 220 -4.01 -8.01 21.03
N PRO A 221 -5.05 -7.28 20.58
CA PRO A 221 -6.05 -7.85 19.68
C PRO A 221 -5.44 -8.16 18.31
N ASN A 222 -5.99 -9.14 17.59
CA ASN A 222 -5.64 -9.45 16.21
C ASN A 222 -6.89 -9.49 15.32
N GLU A 223 -6.89 -8.76 14.20
CA GLU A 223 -8.06 -8.69 13.30
C GLU A 223 -8.28 -9.95 12.46
N ASP A 224 -7.22 -10.70 12.14
CA ASP A 224 -7.29 -11.85 11.24
C ASP A 224 -7.92 -13.07 11.93
N THR A 225 -7.50 -13.37 13.15
CA THR A 225 -8.04 -14.48 13.95
C THR A 225 -9.17 -14.07 14.89
N GLY A 226 -9.27 -12.78 15.24
CA GLY A 226 -10.16 -12.30 16.30
C GLY A 226 -9.66 -12.62 17.71
N TRP A 227 -8.42 -13.09 17.85
CA TRP A 227 -7.85 -13.47 19.13
C TRP A 227 -7.26 -12.28 19.88
N LEU A 228 -7.10 -12.48 21.19
CA LEU A 228 -6.39 -11.57 22.06
C LEU A 228 -5.05 -12.23 22.44
N LEU A 229 -3.95 -11.68 21.94
CA LEU A 229 -2.60 -12.19 22.14
C LEU A 229 -2.01 -11.66 23.45
N ARG A 230 -1.11 -12.43 24.08
CA ARG A 230 -0.42 -12.03 25.31
C ARG A 230 1.07 -12.20 25.24
N ILE A 231 1.78 -11.33 25.94
CA ILE A 231 3.22 -11.42 26.12
C ILE A 231 3.52 -12.04 27.49
N ASN A 232 3.98 -13.30 27.51
CA ASN A 232 4.42 -13.93 28.75
C ASN A 232 5.86 -13.50 29.12
N LYS A 233 6.28 -13.79 30.36
CA LYS A 233 7.61 -13.40 30.87
C LYS A 233 8.78 -13.98 30.07
N ARG A 234 8.65 -15.22 29.58
CA ARG A 234 9.70 -15.90 28.79
C ARG A 234 9.82 -15.26 27.40
N SER A 235 8.69 -15.00 26.74
CA SER A 235 8.62 -14.31 25.45
C SER A 235 9.21 -12.91 25.53
N ARG A 236 8.87 -12.15 26.58
CA ARG A 236 9.45 -10.83 26.82
C ARG A 236 10.97 -10.88 26.88
N LYS A 237 11.53 -11.82 27.64
CA LYS A 237 12.99 -12.01 27.74
C LYS A 237 13.60 -12.34 26.38
N LYS A 238 12.94 -13.20 25.59
CA LYS A 238 13.38 -13.55 24.23
C LYS A 238 13.30 -12.37 23.25
N MET A 239 12.35 -11.47 23.44
CA MET A 239 12.13 -10.30 22.57
C MET A 239 12.85 -9.03 23.01
N GLY A 240 13.29 -8.90 24.25
CA GLY A 240 13.90 -7.66 24.75
C GLY A 240 15.24 -7.82 25.47
N ASP A 241 15.60 -9.04 25.88
CA ASP A 241 16.87 -9.34 26.57
C ASP A 241 17.73 -10.35 25.76
N ASN A 242 17.56 -10.38 24.43
CA ASN A 242 18.32 -11.25 23.54
C ASN A 242 19.48 -10.47 22.89
N ALA A 243 20.71 -10.89 23.16
CA ALA A 243 21.93 -10.23 22.67
C ALA A 243 22.09 -10.31 21.14
N ASP A 244 21.45 -11.29 20.51
CA ASP A 244 21.52 -11.49 19.06
C ASP A 244 20.54 -10.60 18.28
N GLN A 245 19.72 -9.78 18.98
CA GLN A 245 18.76 -8.92 18.30
C GLN A 245 19.42 -7.73 17.63
N SER A 246 18.96 -7.43 16.42
CA SER A 246 19.37 -6.23 15.71
C SER A 246 18.71 -4.97 16.29
N ALA A 247 19.33 -3.80 16.05
CA ALA A 247 18.73 -2.52 16.45
C ALA A 247 17.37 -2.26 15.77
N ASP A 248 17.18 -2.75 14.54
CA ASP A 248 15.92 -2.61 13.82
C ASP A 248 14.82 -3.51 14.43
N GLU A 249 15.16 -4.69 14.97
CA GLU A 249 14.21 -5.54 15.71
C GLU A 249 13.75 -4.86 16.99
N LEU A 250 14.68 -4.22 17.70
CA LEU A 250 14.34 -3.47 18.91
C LEU A 250 13.43 -2.28 18.60
N ARG A 251 13.66 -1.56 17.49
CA ARG A 251 12.79 -0.45 17.04
C ARG A 251 11.40 -0.95 16.65
N ALA A 252 11.30 -2.11 16.00
CA ALA A 252 10.02 -2.69 15.61
C ALA A 252 9.07 -2.94 16.79
N LEU A 253 9.63 -3.14 18.00
CA LEU A 253 8.83 -3.32 19.21
C LEU A 253 8.00 -2.09 19.58
N ALA A 254 8.37 -0.89 19.13
CA ALA A 254 7.54 0.31 19.33
C ALA A 254 6.17 0.21 18.63
N ALA A 255 6.09 -0.61 17.58
CA ALA A 255 4.88 -0.82 16.80
C ALA A 255 4.14 -2.11 17.17
N LEU A 256 4.54 -2.80 18.24
CA LEU A 256 4.13 -4.18 18.51
C LEU A 256 2.61 -4.36 18.60
N GLU A 257 1.90 -3.40 19.18
CA GLU A 257 0.44 -3.42 19.25
C GLU A 257 -0.21 -3.39 17.86
N GLN A 258 0.24 -2.48 16.99
CA GLN A 258 -0.29 -2.35 15.63
C GLN A 258 0.13 -3.53 14.74
N LEU A 259 1.33 -4.07 14.95
CA LEU A 259 1.80 -5.27 14.28
C LEU A 259 0.96 -6.48 14.71
N ALA A 260 0.67 -6.63 16.00
CA ALA A 260 -0.20 -7.69 16.50
C ALA A 260 -1.63 -7.55 15.96
N LEU A 261 -2.15 -6.32 15.83
CA LEU A 261 -3.47 -6.05 15.27
C LEU A 261 -3.59 -6.47 13.80
N THR A 262 -2.58 -6.14 13.00
CA THR A 262 -2.61 -6.27 11.53
C THR A 262 -2.01 -7.56 11.00
N ALA A 263 -1.27 -8.30 11.83
CA ALA A 263 -0.62 -9.54 11.43
C ALA A 263 -1.61 -10.59 10.92
N VAL A 264 -1.20 -11.28 9.87
CA VAL A 264 -1.99 -12.32 9.20
C VAL A 264 -1.37 -13.67 9.47
N VAL A 265 -2.16 -14.65 9.90
CA VAL A 265 -1.70 -16.04 9.99
C VAL A 265 -1.46 -16.55 8.58
N GLY A 266 -0.27 -17.06 8.31
CA GLY A 266 0.03 -17.74 7.05
C GLY A 266 0.54 -19.16 7.21
N GLU A 267 0.97 -19.59 8.40
CA GLU A 267 1.40 -20.96 8.66
C GLU A 267 0.96 -21.42 10.06
N ARG A 268 0.58 -22.70 10.15
CA ARG A 268 0.26 -23.39 11.40
C ARG A 268 1.01 -24.72 11.45
N HIS A 269 1.86 -24.89 12.46
CA HIS A 269 2.71 -26.07 12.63
C HIS A 269 2.61 -26.63 14.05
N GLU A 270 2.99 -27.88 14.23
CA GLU A 270 3.15 -28.46 15.57
C GLU A 270 4.37 -27.85 16.28
N ASP A 271 4.41 -27.89 17.62
CA ASP A 271 5.61 -27.51 18.37
C ASP A 271 6.68 -28.61 18.30
N GLU A 272 7.19 -28.89 17.09
CA GLU A 272 8.18 -29.94 16.84
C GLU A 272 9.49 -29.71 17.62
N ARG A 273 9.84 -28.43 17.83
CA ARG A 273 11.12 -28.02 18.42
C ARG A 273 11.18 -28.18 19.93
N HIS A 274 10.08 -27.93 20.63
CA HIS A 274 10.04 -28.01 22.10
C HIS A 274 9.15 -29.13 22.63
N ARG A 275 8.33 -29.77 21.77
CA ARG A 275 7.38 -30.85 22.09
C ARG A 275 6.63 -30.61 23.40
N ASN A 276 6.19 -29.37 23.63
CA ASN A 276 5.45 -29.06 24.84
C ASN A 276 4.01 -29.59 24.68
N PRO A 277 3.54 -30.55 25.51
CA PRO A 277 2.20 -31.12 25.39
C PRO A 277 1.09 -30.08 25.56
N ASP A 278 1.38 -28.94 26.20
CA ASP A 278 0.41 -27.87 26.40
C ASP A 278 0.23 -26.96 25.18
N VAL A 279 1.11 -27.04 24.17
CA VAL A 279 1.05 -26.20 22.97
C VAL A 279 0.37 -26.98 21.86
N VAL A 280 -0.87 -26.61 21.57
CA VAL A 280 -1.68 -27.23 20.51
C VAL A 280 -1.11 -26.91 19.13
N ALA A 281 -0.65 -25.67 18.93
CA ALA A 281 -0.03 -25.27 17.66
C ALA A 281 0.92 -24.07 17.83
N VAL A 282 1.84 -23.95 16.89
CA VAL A 282 2.69 -22.77 16.69
C VAL A 282 2.26 -22.09 15.38
N LEU A 283 1.85 -20.84 15.49
CA LEU A 283 1.47 -20.02 14.35
C LEU A 283 2.62 -19.09 13.97
N ARG A 284 2.86 -18.97 12.68
CA ARG A 284 3.64 -17.87 12.13
C ARG A 284 2.68 -16.88 11.50
N MET A 285 2.76 -15.64 11.97
CA MET A 285 1.96 -14.54 11.47
C MET A 285 2.91 -13.50 10.86
N TRP A 286 2.47 -12.84 9.80
CA TRP A 286 3.26 -11.82 9.12
C TRP A 286 2.57 -10.47 9.13
N ALA A 287 3.34 -9.42 9.37
CA ALA A 287 2.94 -8.03 9.23
C ALA A 287 4.00 -7.26 8.43
N ALA A 288 3.56 -6.21 7.73
CA ALA A 288 4.46 -5.30 7.04
C ALA A 288 4.79 -4.11 7.94
N LEU A 289 6.07 -3.82 8.12
CA LEU A 289 6.57 -2.69 8.90
C LEU A 289 7.48 -1.82 8.05
N MET A 290 7.28 -0.52 8.12
CA MET A 290 8.17 0.46 7.54
C MET A 290 8.85 1.24 8.67
N ILE A 291 10.19 1.20 8.70
CA ILE A 291 11.00 2.00 9.63
C ILE A 291 11.75 3.06 8.82
N GLY A 292 11.31 4.31 8.93
CA GLY A 292 11.71 5.37 8.02
C GLY A 292 11.35 4.99 6.57
N ASP A 293 12.36 4.65 5.77
CA ASP A 293 12.22 4.32 4.34
C ASP A 293 12.53 2.86 4.00
N ARG A 294 12.56 1.99 5.01
CA ARG A 294 12.99 0.59 4.90
C ARG A 294 11.84 -0.36 5.23
N LEU A 295 11.58 -1.35 4.36
CA LEU A 295 10.43 -2.26 4.46
C LEU A 295 10.95 -3.52 5.09
N PHE A 296 10.25 -3.93 6.11
CA PHE A 296 10.53 -5.13 6.83
C PHE A 296 9.29 -6.00 6.78
N ARG A 297 9.53 -7.29 6.57
CA ARG A 297 8.55 -8.31 6.88
C ARG A 297 8.78 -8.72 8.33
N VAL A 298 7.77 -8.50 9.16
CA VAL A 298 7.82 -8.88 10.57
C VAL A 298 7.11 -10.22 10.72
N GLN A 299 7.84 -11.22 11.22
CA GLN A 299 7.29 -12.49 11.61
C GLN A 299 7.01 -12.50 13.12
N LEU A 300 5.75 -12.71 13.48
CA LEU A 300 5.29 -12.95 14.83
C LEU A 300 5.07 -14.45 15.02
N THR A 301 5.78 -15.05 15.98
CA THR A 301 5.51 -16.44 16.36
C THR A 301 4.54 -16.44 17.53
N VAL A 302 3.37 -17.08 17.37
CA VAL A 302 2.35 -17.19 18.40
C VAL A 302 2.17 -18.66 18.79
N LYS A 303 2.13 -18.95 20.08
CA LYS A 303 1.81 -20.29 20.59
C LYS A 303 0.34 -20.35 21.00
N ASP A 304 -0.36 -21.31 20.46
CA ASP A 304 -1.73 -21.68 20.79
C ASP A 304 -1.72 -22.79 21.86
N TYR A 305 -2.45 -22.57 22.94
CA TYR A 305 -2.58 -23.50 24.07
C TYR A 305 -3.96 -24.18 24.11
N GLY A 306 -4.79 -24.01 23.07
CA GLY A 306 -6.05 -24.74 22.90
C GLY A 306 -7.25 -24.21 23.67
N ASP A 307 -7.12 -23.11 24.41
CA ASP A 307 -8.24 -22.49 25.10
C ASP A 307 -8.69 -21.20 24.37
N PRO A 308 -9.88 -21.21 23.73
CA PRO A 308 -10.40 -20.07 22.98
C PRO A 308 -10.75 -18.85 23.86
N ARG A 309 -10.81 -19.00 25.18
CA ARG A 309 -11.00 -17.91 26.16
C ARG A 309 -9.68 -17.43 26.78
N LEU A 310 -8.57 -18.15 26.57
CA LEU A 310 -7.25 -17.75 27.04
C LEU A 310 -6.43 -17.09 25.94
N LEU A 311 -5.46 -16.31 26.40
CA LEU A 311 -4.70 -15.41 25.58
C LEU A 311 -3.55 -16.18 24.91
N HIS A 312 -3.43 -16.05 23.59
CA HIS A 312 -2.43 -16.79 22.82
C HIS A 312 -1.06 -16.14 22.98
N ALA A 313 0.00 -16.90 23.26
CA ALA A 313 1.26 -16.29 23.66
C ALA A 313 2.08 -15.84 22.44
N LEU A 314 2.31 -14.53 22.32
CA LEU A 314 3.33 -14.00 21.40
C LEU A 314 4.71 -14.40 21.93
N ALA A 315 5.47 -15.16 21.15
CA ALA A 315 6.69 -15.85 21.55
C ALA A 315 7.97 -15.23 20.98
N ALA A 316 7.91 -14.66 19.79
CA ALA A 316 9.04 -14.00 19.15
C ALA A 316 8.56 -12.98 18.10
N VAL A 317 9.37 -11.95 17.92
CA VAL A 317 9.31 -10.99 16.81
C VAL A 317 10.64 -11.15 16.07
N GLN A 318 10.58 -11.46 14.78
CA GLN A 318 11.74 -11.50 13.89
C GLN A 318 11.47 -10.56 12.74
N ILE A 319 12.47 -9.80 12.33
CA ILE A 319 12.36 -8.99 11.12
C ILE A 319 13.27 -9.57 10.06
N GLU A 320 12.73 -9.66 8.86
CA GLU A 320 13.51 -9.98 7.68
C GLU A 320 13.48 -8.74 6.79
N SER A 321 14.65 -8.41 6.23
CA SER A 321 14.66 -7.50 5.09
C SER A 321 13.80 -8.14 4.02
N ALA A 322 12.79 -7.43 3.53
CA ALA A 322 11.90 -7.92 2.50
C ALA A 322 12.31 -7.29 1.16
N PRO A 323 13.15 -7.93 0.33
CA PRO A 323 13.24 -7.56 -1.07
C PRO A 323 11.85 -7.67 -1.69
N PRO A 324 11.35 -6.64 -2.39
CA PRO A 324 10.08 -6.73 -3.08
C PRO A 324 10.09 -7.90 -4.09
N GLY A 325 9.08 -8.78 -4.05
CA GLY A 325 8.85 -9.80 -5.09
C GLY A 325 9.30 -11.24 -4.79
N ILE A 326 9.82 -11.53 -3.60
CA ILE A 326 10.16 -12.91 -3.21
C ILE A 326 8.95 -13.54 -2.49
N LEU A 327 8.37 -14.59 -3.10
CA LEU A 327 7.39 -15.49 -2.47
C LEU A 327 8.00 -16.16 -1.22
N PRO A 328 7.20 -16.62 -0.24
CA PRO A 328 7.71 -17.28 0.96
C PRO A 328 8.74 -18.34 0.58
N SER A 329 10.00 -18.10 0.97
CA SER A 329 11.02 -19.13 0.89
C SER A 329 10.61 -20.21 1.89
N TYR A 330 10.27 -21.38 1.35
CA TYR A 330 10.21 -22.63 2.08
C TYR A 330 11.33 -22.65 3.12
N SER A 331 11.00 -22.99 4.36
CA SER A 331 12.02 -23.38 5.33
C SER A 331 12.73 -24.61 4.73
N ALA A 332 13.88 -24.41 4.09
CA ALA A 332 14.68 -25.52 3.61
C ALA A 332 15.06 -26.39 4.83
N PRO A 333 14.95 -27.73 4.73
CA PRO A 333 15.45 -28.60 5.78
C PRO A 333 16.92 -28.29 6.05
N GLN A 334 17.31 -28.28 7.32
CA GLN A 334 18.69 -28.07 7.74
C GLN A 334 19.62 -29.03 6.96
N GLY A 335 20.52 -28.47 6.15
CA GLY A 335 21.57 -29.25 5.48
C GLY A 335 21.91 -28.85 4.06
N VAL A 336 21.13 -28.00 3.38
CA VAL A 336 21.47 -27.55 2.02
C VAL A 336 21.99 -26.12 2.05
N GLN A 337 23.31 -25.97 1.93
CA GLN A 337 23.94 -24.70 1.60
C GLN A 337 23.38 -24.22 0.25
N THR A 338 22.47 -23.25 0.27
CA THR A 338 21.98 -22.61 -0.94
C THR A 338 22.18 -21.11 -0.86
N ALA A 339 23.00 -20.66 -1.82
CA ALA A 339 23.32 -19.30 -2.22
C ALA A 339 23.98 -18.41 -1.16
N GLN A 340 25.10 -17.82 -1.58
CA GLN A 340 25.86 -16.84 -0.81
C GLN A 340 24.93 -15.83 -0.12
N PRO A 341 25.19 -15.46 1.15
CA PRO A 341 24.58 -14.27 1.71
C PRO A 341 25.07 -13.13 0.82
N THR A 342 24.17 -12.45 0.11
CA THR A 342 24.50 -11.20 -0.56
C THR A 342 25.04 -10.27 0.51
N THR A 343 26.35 -10.14 0.50
CA THR A 343 27.21 -9.26 1.27
C THR A 343 26.52 -7.94 1.54
N GLY A 344 26.10 -7.71 2.79
CA GLY A 344 25.98 -6.41 3.47
C GLY A 344 25.34 -5.21 2.74
N ARG A 345 24.67 -5.40 1.60
CA ARG A 345 24.13 -4.32 0.76
C ARG A 345 22.68 -4.10 1.16
N PHE A 346 22.49 -3.13 2.05
CA PHE A 346 21.18 -2.59 2.37
C PHE A 346 20.74 -1.66 1.22
N VAL A 347 19.61 -1.97 0.57
CA VAL A 347 18.98 -1.06 -0.40
C VAL A 347 17.68 -0.56 0.23
N SER A 348 17.51 0.75 0.32
CA SER A 348 16.30 1.35 0.90
C SER A 348 15.09 1.11 -0.01
N ILE A 349 13.87 1.10 0.53
CA ILE A 349 12.69 0.99 -0.34
C ILE A 349 12.58 2.23 -1.23
N ARG A 350 12.97 3.42 -0.76
CA ARG A 350 12.99 4.63 -1.61
C ARG A 350 13.95 4.49 -2.79
N GLU A 351 15.03 3.74 -2.64
CA GLU A 351 15.96 3.42 -3.73
C GLU A 351 15.43 2.34 -4.67
N LEU A 352 14.86 1.26 -4.11
CA LEU A 352 14.26 0.18 -4.90
C LEU A 352 13.01 0.62 -5.64
N LEU A 353 12.23 1.51 -5.02
CA LEU A 353 11.00 2.07 -5.55
C LEU A 353 11.21 3.45 -6.16
N ARG A 354 12.46 3.85 -6.37
CA ARG A 354 12.81 5.05 -7.13
C ARG A 354 12.32 4.86 -8.56
N GLY A 355 11.23 5.54 -8.90
CA GLY A 355 10.55 5.38 -10.19
C GLY A 355 9.70 4.12 -10.30
N ALA A 356 9.56 3.33 -9.23
CA ALA A 356 8.61 2.23 -9.22
C ALA A 356 7.20 2.78 -9.08
N LYS A 357 6.31 2.23 -9.90
CA LYS A 357 4.92 2.61 -9.94
C LYS A 357 4.09 1.47 -9.38
N LEU A 358 3.11 1.81 -8.55
CA LEU A 358 2.03 0.89 -8.20
C LEU A 358 1.36 0.40 -9.50
N GLN A 359 0.57 -0.67 -9.46
CA GLN A 359 -0.13 -1.16 -10.67
C GLN A 359 -1.04 -0.10 -11.32
N ASP A 360 -1.33 0.99 -10.61
CA ASP A 360 -2.08 2.16 -11.06
C ASP A 360 -1.19 3.33 -11.56
N GLY A 361 0.11 3.11 -11.79
CA GLY A 361 1.01 4.07 -12.45
C GLY A 361 1.49 5.22 -11.56
N ARG A 362 1.02 5.30 -10.32
CA ARG A 362 1.48 6.30 -9.34
C ARG A 362 2.81 5.89 -8.77
N ASP A 363 3.69 6.87 -8.55
CA ASP A 363 4.95 6.62 -7.87
C ASP A 363 4.64 6.01 -6.51
N TYR A 364 5.33 4.93 -6.19
CA TYR A 364 5.16 4.26 -4.92
C TYR A 364 5.70 5.19 -3.83
N ALA A 365 4.79 5.95 -3.22
CA ALA A 365 5.09 6.79 -2.08
C ALA A 365 4.99 5.93 -0.82
N LEU A 366 6.15 5.67 -0.23
CA LEU A 366 6.24 5.27 1.18
C LEU A 366 5.61 6.40 1.99
N ARG A 367 4.47 6.12 2.62
CA ARG A 367 3.81 7.12 3.47
C ARG A 367 4.47 7.21 4.82
#